data_AF-A0A0L7LLS6-F1
#
_entry.id   AF-A0A0L7LLS6-F1
#
_cell.length_a   1.000
_cell.length_b   1.000
_cell.length_c   1.000
_cell.angle_alpha   90.00
_cell.angle_beta   90.00
_cell.angle_gamma   90.00
#
_symmetry.space_group_name_H-M   'P 1'
#
loop_
_entity.id
_entity.type
_entity.pdbx_description
1 polymer ?
#
loop_
_entity_poly.entity_id
_entity_poly.type
_entity_poly.pdbx_seq_one_letter_code
_entity_poly.pdbx_strand_id
1 'polypeptide(L)'
;MIGDVIRSMEKPSCVISTLCWPFKSKVKLYSTLAGENVAHISMMQFLNSNVTPKFQRQEQNIVFLVDLGCPNIVNYLEECSSKTLFRSPFRWILIGDFLNDSHTSIIPDAMSHIEIFPDAEVVLARRMEDDTFNLHFIYKISSEGEWITEYYGHWDRTNRFRKVDNLTDSTALRRLDLDRHQIKVCYVLTDNDSINHLTDEVNDHIDTITKVNFPTTNHLLDFLNADRKYVFANTWGYLVNGTWNGMTGYLVREEVEIGEYIASPTPTRSKFVFQQPKLSYENNLFLLSFRWTVWYSTVGLKQNNAGVLRANVTDIIILIFGAACQQGSPVELKGYKFVGKFFEEGQKCGLKEIQYLQVIDPWLAVRKNTPYKEIMKRIQEHGLQGRENRLLYEKRPKCSGRESNFVSVSMVDCYPAFLVLSYGALIALGIHILENISVRRHALKHKIS
;
A
#
# COMPACT_ATOMS: atom_id res chain seq x y z
N MET A 1 -13.06 -34.33 -25.32
CA MET A 1 -13.54 -33.22 -24.47
C MET A 1 -12.51 -32.78 -23.45
N ILE A 2 -12.30 -33.49 -22.33
CA ILE A 2 -11.51 -33.00 -21.17
C ILE A 2 -10.14 -32.43 -21.56
N GLY A 3 -9.37 -33.16 -22.39
CA GLY A 3 -8.05 -32.69 -22.84
C GLY A 3 -8.11 -31.36 -23.62
N ASP A 4 -9.15 -31.13 -24.42
CA ASP A 4 -9.33 -29.89 -25.18
C ASP A 4 -9.70 -28.73 -24.27
N VAL A 5 -10.58 -28.99 -23.30
CA VAL A 5 -11.02 -28.01 -22.30
C VAL A 5 -9.84 -27.55 -21.46
N ILE A 6 -9.02 -28.47 -20.93
CA ILE A 6 -7.84 -28.13 -20.14
C ILE A 6 -6.82 -27.34 -20.96
N ARG A 7 -6.59 -27.73 -22.23
CA ARG A 7 -5.68 -26.99 -23.12
C ARG A 7 -6.18 -25.57 -23.42
N SER A 8 -7.50 -25.39 -23.59
CA SER A 8 -8.11 -24.07 -23.83
C SER A 8 -8.01 -23.10 -22.65
N MET A 9 -7.67 -23.59 -21.45
CA MET A 9 -7.44 -22.73 -20.30
C MET A 9 -6.09 -21.98 -20.36
N GLU A 10 -5.16 -22.39 -21.25
CA GLU A 10 -3.86 -21.74 -21.46
C GLU A 10 -3.02 -21.57 -20.18
N LYS A 11 -3.18 -22.49 -19.22
CA LYS A 11 -2.56 -22.48 -17.89
C LYS A 11 -1.98 -23.87 -17.56
N PRO A 12 -0.83 -23.96 -16.87
CA PRO A 12 -0.30 -25.24 -16.36
C PRO A 12 -1.34 -25.95 -15.48
N SER A 13 -1.46 -27.27 -15.63
CA SER A 13 -2.61 -28.01 -15.05
C SER A 13 -2.20 -29.35 -14.44
N CYS A 14 -2.25 -29.47 -13.12
CA CYS A 14 -2.13 -30.75 -12.39
C CYS A 14 -3.53 -31.30 -12.10
N VAL A 15 -3.93 -32.35 -12.82
CA VAL A 15 -5.27 -32.91 -12.79
C VAL A 15 -5.40 -33.94 -11.68
N ILE A 16 -6.21 -33.65 -10.66
CA ILE A 16 -6.59 -34.61 -9.63
C ILE A 16 -7.99 -35.11 -10.00
N SER A 17 -8.11 -36.40 -10.27
CA SER A 17 -9.32 -36.98 -10.85
C SER A 17 -9.99 -38.00 -9.94
N THR A 18 -11.29 -37.82 -9.72
CA THR A 18 -12.17 -38.75 -9.00
C THR A 18 -13.20 -39.28 -10.00
N LEU A 19 -12.84 -40.39 -10.67
CA LEU A 19 -13.61 -40.97 -11.78
C LEU A 19 -13.92 -42.45 -11.50
N CYS A 20 -15.17 -42.86 -11.75
CA CYS A 20 -15.64 -44.25 -11.67
C CYS A 20 -15.61 -44.96 -13.03
N TRP A 21 -14.83 -44.43 -13.98
CA TRP A 21 -14.73 -44.96 -15.34
C TRP A 21 -13.95 -46.30 -15.41
N PRO A 22 -14.18 -47.11 -16.46
CA PRO A 22 -13.36 -48.28 -16.75
C PRO A 22 -11.87 -47.94 -16.91
N PHE A 23 -11.00 -48.87 -16.52
CA PHE A 23 -9.54 -48.69 -16.55
C PHE A 23 -9.03 -48.24 -17.93
N LYS A 24 -9.56 -48.82 -19.02
CA LYS A 24 -9.21 -48.45 -20.40
C LYS A 24 -9.44 -46.96 -20.70
N SER A 25 -10.55 -46.40 -20.22
CA SER A 25 -10.89 -44.98 -20.40
C SER A 25 -9.98 -44.07 -19.57
N LYS A 26 -9.62 -44.48 -18.35
CA LYS A 26 -8.66 -43.76 -17.49
C LYS A 26 -7.27 -43.68 -18.15
N VAL A 27 -6.76 -44.80 -18.68
CA VAL A 27 -5.46 -44.84 -19.38
C VAL A 27 -5.49 -43.99 -20.65
N LYS A 28 -6.59 -44.03 -21.42
CA LYS A 28 -6.77 -43.19 -22.61
C LYS A 28 -6.78 -41.70 -22.27
N LEU A 29 -7.42 -41.31 -21.16
CA LEU A 29 -7.42 -39.93 -20.70
C LEU A 29 -6.01 -39.48 -20.29
N TYR A 30 -5.31 -40.31 -19.52
CA TYR A 30 -3.92 -40.06 -19.14
C TYR A 30 -3.01 -39.87 -20.36
N SER A 31 -3.08 -40.77 -21.36
CA SER A 31 -2.27 -40.66 -22.57
C SER A 31 -2.62 -39.44 -23.42
N THR A 32 -3.89 -39.00 -23.41
CA THR A 32 -4.31 -37.79 -24.13
C THR A 32 -3.77 -36.53 -23.47
N LEU A 33 -3.68 -36.50 -22.14
CA LEU A 33 -3.12 -35.36 -21.40
C LEU A 33 -1.59 -35.35 -21.42
N ALA A 34 -0.94 -36.52 -21.47
CA ALA A 34 0.51 -36.66 -21.54
C ALA A 34 1.10 -36.58 -22.97
N GLY A 35 0.27 -36.76 -24.01
CA GLY A 35 0.71 -36.84 -25.42
C GLY A 35 1.12 -35.51 -26.06
N GLU A 36 1.98 -35.63 -27.09
CA GLU A 36 2.88 -34.64 -27.72
C GLU A 36 2.35 -33.24 -28.05
N ASN A 37 3.29 -32.26 -28.01
CA ASN A 37 3.15 -30.80 -28.16
C ASN A 37 2.56 -30.05 -26.96
N VAL A 38 3.05 -30.32 -25.76
CA VAL A 38 2.59 -29.61 -24.56
C VAL A 38 3.59 -28.52 -24.17
N ALA A 39 3.29 -27.27 -24.52
CA ALA A 39 3.95 -26.10 -23.93
C ALA A 39 3.73 -26.01 -22.40
N HIS A 40 2.82 -26.84 -21.84
CA HIS A 40 2.40 -26.82 -20.44
C HIS A 40 2.38 -28.23 -19.82
N ILE A 41 3.20 -28.49 -18.81
CA ILE A 41 3.23 -29.80 -18.12
C ILE A 41 1.86 -30.08 -17.48
N SER A 42 1.24 -31.21 -17.86
CA SER A 42 0.02 -31.72 -17.23
C SER A 42 0.31 -33.03 -16.49
N MET A 43 0.32 -32.97 -15.16
CA MET A 43 0.42 -34.16 -14.31
C MET A 43 -0.97 -34.65 -13.94
N MET A 44 -1.18 -35.97 -13.79
CA MET A 44 -2.49 -36.52 -13.45
C MET A 44 -2.40 -37.56 -12.34
N GLN A 45 -3.29 -37.43 -11.35
CA GLN A 45 -3.46 -38.40 -10.26
C GLN A 45 -4.92 -38.88 -10.22
N PHE A 46 -5.12 -40.19 -10.08
CA PHE A 46 -6.43 -40.77 -9.81
C PHE A 46 -6.58 -40.99 -8.31
N LEU A 47 -7.65 -40.44 -7.72
CA LEU A 47 -8.01 -40.65 -6.32
C LEU A 47 -9.37 -41.32 -6.23
N ASN A 48 -9.56 -42.07 -5.14
CA ASN A 48 -10.88 -42.54 -4.75
C ASN A 48 -11.62 -41.41 -4.02
N SER A 49 -12.95 -41.44 -4.06
CA SER A 49 -13.81 -40.46 -3.38
C SER A 49 -13.60 -40.38 -1.86
N ASN A 50 -12.98 -41.39 -1.24
CA ASN A 50 -12.73 -41.42 0.21
C ASN A 50 -11.38 -40.78 0.62
N VAL A 51 -10.58 -40.27 -0.32
CA VAL A 51 -9.24 -39.75 -0.04
C VAL A 51 -9.14 -38.29 -0.44
N THR A 52 -8.94 -37.41 0.54
CA THR A 52 -8.64 -36.01 0.23
C THR A 52 -7.18 -35.81 -0.15
N PRO A 53 -6.91 -35.03 -1.21
CA PRO A 53 -5.54 -34.77 -1.65
C PRO A 53 -4.76 -33.94 -0.63
N LYS A 54 -3.47 -34.27 -0.48
CA LYS A 54 -2.50 -33.49 0.29
C LYS A 54 -1.56 -32.77 -0.68
N PHE A 55 -1.38 -31.46 -0.53
CA PHE A 55 -0.65 -30.64 -1.49
C PHE A 55 0.80 -30.39 -1.02
N GLN A 56 1.77 -30.51 -1.93
CA GLN A 56 3.19 -30.36 -1.57
C GLN A 56 3.97 -29.30 -2.37
N ARG A 57 3.43 -28.71 -3.45
CA ARG A 57 3.86 -27.41 -4.04
C ARG A 57 3.02 -27.01 -5.25
N GLN A 58 2.58 -25.75 -5.27
CA GLN A 58 1.83 -25.01 -6.31
C GLN A 58 0.33 -25.37 -6.49
N GLU A 59 -0.48 -24.84 -5.57
CA GLU A 59 -1.96 -24.95 -5.60
C GLU A 59 -2.59 -24.35 -6.86
N GLN A 60 -1.98 -23.29 -7.43
CA GLN A 60 -2.54 -22.58 -8.59
C GLN A 60 -2.64 -23.41 -9.89
N ASN A 61 -1.89 -24.52 -9.96
CA ASN A 61 -1.92 -25.38 -11.13
C ASN A 61 -2.98 -26.48 -10.99
N ILE A 62 -3.61 -26.64 -9.84
CA ILE A 62 -4.46 -27.81 -9.58
C ILE A 62 -5.82 -27.67 -10.29
N VAL A 63 -6.22 -28.76 -10.95
CA VAL A 63 -7.52 -28.93 -11.60
C VAL A 63 -8.16 -30.19 -11.07
N PHE A 64 -9.30 -30.07 -10.40
CA PHE A 64 -10.11 -31.20 -9.97
C PHE A 64 -11.01 -31.65 -11.11
N LEU A 65 -10.96 -32.93 -11.44
CA LEU A 65 -11.81 -33.56 -12.45
C LEU A 65 -12.70 -34.58 -11.75
N VAL A 66 -14.00 -34.32 -11.71
CA VAL A 66 -14.94 -35.15 -10.95
C VAL A 66 -16.08 -35.61 -11.85
N ASP A 67 -16.39 -36.89 -11.76
CA ASP A 67 -17.62 -37.45 -12.33
C ASP A 67 -18.70 -37.54 -11.24
N LEU A 68 -19.80 -36.83 -11.48
CA LEU A 68 -20.95 -36.72 -10.58
C LEU A 68 -21.82 -37.97 -10.56
N GLY A 69 -21.66 -38.88 -11.53
CA GLY A 69 -22.32 -40.20 -11.52
C GLY A 69 -21.69 -41.21 -10.57
N CYS A 70 -20.58 -40.86 -9.91
CA CYS A 70 -19.86 -41.80 -9.05
C CYS A 70 -20.49 -41.96 -7.66
N PRO A 71 -20.40 -43.17 -7.07
CA PRO A 71 -20.93 -43.40 -5.73
C PRO A 71 -20.18 -42.57 -4.68
N ASN A 72 -20.92 -42.08 -3.68
CA ASN A 72 -20.41 -41.28 -2.56
C ASN A 72 -19.81 -39.91 -2.95
N ILE A 73 -20.20 -39.35 -4.10
CA ILE A 73 -19.60 -38.09 -4.57
C ILE A 73 -20.08 -36.87 -3.77
N VAL A 74 -21.32 -36.86 -3.29
CA VAL A 74 -21.88 -35.75 -2.50
C VAL A 74 -21.03 -35.52 -1.25
N ASN A 75 -20.78 -36.57 -0.46
CA ASN A 75 -19.94 -36.50 0.74
C ASN A 75 -18.52 -36.03 0.43
N TYR A 76 -17.93 -36.47 -0.69
CA TYR A 76 -16.61 -36.02 -1.13
C TYR A 76 -16.59 -34.52 -1.41
N LEU A 77 -17.60 -34.02 -2.12
CA LEU A 77 -17.71 -32.60 -2.46
C LEU A 77 -17.97 -31.74 -1.21
N GLU A 78 -18.80 -32.21 -0.27
CA GLU A 78 -18.99 -31.56 1.03
C GLU A 78 -17.69 -31.49 1.84
N GLU A 79 -16.91 -32.58 1.87
CA GLU A 79 -15.60 -32.59 2.54
C GLU A 79 -14.64 -31.60 1.86
N CYS A 80 -14.62 -31.54 0.53
CA CYS A 80 -13.83 -30.57 -0.22
C CYS A 80 -14.27 -29.12 0.05
N SER A 81 -15.57 -28.89 0.20
CA SER A 81 -16.15 -27.60 0.57
C SER A 81 -15.71 -27.16 1.97
N SER A 82 -15.78 -28.07 2.95
CA SER A 82 -15.31 -27.80 4.33
C SER A 82 -13.83 -27.43 4.40
N LYS A 83 -13.02 -27.93 3.44
CA LYS A 83 -11.59 -27.64 3.29
C LYS A 83 -11.32 -26.41 2.42
N THR A 84 -12.33 -25.63 2.06
CA THR A 84 -12.24 -24.40 1.23
C THR A 84 -11.61 -24.62 -0.15
N LEU A 85 -11.81 -25.80 -0.76
CA LEU A 85 -11.25 -26.13 -2.08
C LEU A 85 -12.06 -25.57 -3.25
N PHE A 86 -13.28 -25.08 -3.01
CA PHE A 86 -14.10 -24.33 -3.99
C PHE A 86 -13.79 -22.82 -3.97
N ARG A 87 -12.50 -22.48 -3.98
CA ARG A 87 -12.00 -21.11 -3.95
C ARG A 87 -10.83 -20.95 -4.92
N SER A 88 -10.54 -19.72 -5.32
CA SER A 88 -9.32 -19.41 -6.05
C SER A 88 -8.09 -19.84 -5.22
N PRO A 89 -7.08 -20.53 -5.79
CA PRO A 89 -6.81 -20.67 -7.23
C PRO A 89 -7.19 -22.04 -7.85
N PHE A 90 -8.00 -22.84 -7.15
CA PHE A 90 -8.36 -24.19 -7.62
C PHE A 90 -9.38 -24.11 -8.77
N ARG A 91 -9.22 -25.00 -9.74
CA ARG A 91 -10.13 -25.14 -10.88
C ARG A 91 -10.85 -26.47 -10.80
N TRP A 92 -12.12 -26.49 -11.17
CA TRP A 92 -12.96 -27.69 -11.13
C TRP A 92 -13.61 -27.94 -12.49
N ILE A 93 -13.59 -29.19 -12.92
CA ILE A 93 -14.32 -29.70 -14.07
C ILE A 93 -15.20 -30.84 -13.57
N LEU A 94 -16.51 -30.58 -13.54
CA LEU A 94 -17.53 -31.50 -13.10
C LEU A 94 -18.21 -32.08 -14.34
N ILE A 95 -18.29 -33.41 -14.42
CA ILE A 95 -18.93 -34.13 -15.51
C ILE A 95 -20.14 -34.84 -14.95
N GLY A 96 -21.29 -34.71 -15.60
CA GLY A 96 -22.48 -35.46 -15.22
C GLY A 96 -23.37 -35.74 -16.42
N ASP A 97 -24.09 -36.85 -16.34
CA ASP A 97 -25.06 -37.27 -17.34
C ASP A 97 -26.46 -36.92 -16.80
N PHE A 98 -27.00 -35.78 -17.23
CA PHE A 98 -28.27 -35.20 -16.73
C PHE A 98 -29.41 -35.41 -17.71
N LEU A 99 -29.40 -36.55 -18.42
CA LEU A 99 -30.42 -36.90 -19.40
C LEU A 99 -31.77 -37.26 -18.76
N ASN A 100 -31.79 -37.62 -17.47
CA ASN A 100 -33.01 -38.09 -16.78
C ASN A 100 -33.65 -37.06 -15.85
N ASP A 101 -33.04 -35.89 -15.64
CA ASP A 101 -33.67 -34.85 -14.83
C ASP A 101 -34.70 -34.09 -15.66
N SER A 102 -35.98 -34.35 -15.36
CA SER A 102 -37.14 -33.57 -15.80
C SER A 102 -37.13 -32.12 -15.27
N HIS A 103 -36.06 -31.71 -14.59
CA HIS A 103 -35.89 -30.40 -14.01
C HIS A 103 -35.20 -29.45 -14.99
N THR A 104 -35.82 -28.30 -15.18
CA THR A 104 -35.37 -27.18 -16.02
C THR A 104 -34.06 -26.54 -15.54
N SER A 105 -33.56 -26.90 -14.36
CA SER A 105 -32.35 -26.34 -13.76
C SER A 105 -31.09 -27.01 -14.31
N ILE A 106 -30.13 -26.18 -14.73
CA ILE A 106 -28.81 -26.63 -15.22
C ILE A 106 -27.98 -27.29 -14.10
N ILE A 107 -28.36 -27.07 -12.85
CA ILE A 107 -27.51 -27.32 -11.68
C ILE A 107 -27.89 -28.63 -11.01
N PRO A 108 -26.92 -29.52 -10.74
CA PRO A 108 -27.19 -30.82 -10.12
C PRO A 108 -27.59 -30.68 -8.65
N ASP A 109 -28.50 -31.54 -8.19
CA ASP A 109 -28.90 -31.61 -6.77
C ASP A 109 -27.70 -31.84 -5.83
N ALA A 110 -26.70 -32.60 -6.28
CA ALA A 110 -25.44 -32.84 -5.57
C ALA A 110 -24.64 -31.55 -5.25
N MET A 111 -24.94 -30.44 -5.93
CA MET A 111 -24.29 -29.15 -5.74
C MET A 111 -25.12 -28.18 -4.89
N SER A 112 -26.38 -28.49 -4.61
CA SER A 112 -27.34 -27.56 -4.00
C SER A 112 -26.87 -26.95 -2.68
N HIS A 113 -26.16 -27.73 -1.85
CA HIS A 113 -25.65 -27.35 -0.53
C HIS A 113 -24.21 -26.84 -0.54
N ILE A 114 -23.56 -26.76 -1.71
CA ILE A 114 -22.15 -26.36 -1.82
C ILE A 114 -22.06 -24.86 -2.12
N GLU A 115 -21.26 -24.16 -1.33
CA GLU A 115 -21.02 -22.73 -1.53
C GLU A 115 -19.91 -22.51 -2.56
N ILE A 116 -20.32 -22.16 -3.79
CA ILE A 116 -19.41 -21.79 -4.87
C ILE A 116 -19.58 -20.30 -5.14
N PHE A 117 -18.56 -19.51 -4.87
CA PHE A 117 -18.63 -18.05 -4.95
C PHE A 117 -17.95 -17.48 -6.21
N PRO A 118 -18.02 -16.16 -6.49
CA PRO A 118 -17.54 -15.60 -7.75
C PRO A 118 -16.04 -15.82 -8.04
N ASP A 119 -15.20 -16.07 -7.03
CA ASP A 119 -13.78 -16.36 -7.22
C ASP A 119 -13.48 -17.78 -7.73
N ALA A 120 -14.44 -18.70 -7.60
CA ALA A 120 -14.26 -20.09 -7.94
C ALA A 120 -14.40 -20.33 -9.45
N GLU A 121 -13.47 -21.08 -10.03
CA GLU A 121 -13.52 -21.53 -11.42
C GLU A 121 -14.07 -22.96 -11.49
N VAL A 122 -15.40 -23.10 -11.43
CA VAL A 122 -16.10 -24.39 -11.50
C VAL A 122 -16.85 -24.52 -12.83
N VAL A 123 -16.41 -25.46 -13.67
CA VAL A 123 -17.02 -25.76 -14.97
C VAL A 123 -17.86 -27.03 -14.85
N LEU A 124 -19.14 -26.93 -15.17
CA LEU A 124 -20.05 -28.06 -15.33
C LEU A 124 -20.15 -28.44 -16.81
N ALA A 125 -19.77 -29.67 -17.14
CA ALA A 125 -19.90 -30.27 -18.46
C ALA A 125 -21.13 -31.18 -18.49
N ARG A 126 -22.17 -30.74 -19.18
CA ARG A 126 -23.41 -31.50 -19.40
C ARG A 126 -23.33 -32.23 -20.73
N ARG A 127 -23.58 -33.54 -20.69
CA ARG A 127 -23.73 -34.36 -21.89
C ARG A 127 -25.10 -34.16 -22.53
N MET A 128 -25.13 -34.07 -23.86
CA MET A 128 -26.34 -34.00 -24.68
C MET A 128 -26.55 -35.32 -25.43
N GLU A 129 -27.71 -35.50 -26.06
CA GLU A 129 -28.12 -36.75 -26.73
C GLU A 129 -27.12 -37.26 -27.80
N ASP A 130 -26.42 -36.36 -28.50
CA ASP A 130 -25.50 -36.67 -29.60
C ASP A 130 -24.02 -36.87 -29.19
N ASP A 131 -23.73 -37.22 -27.92
CA ASP A 131 -22.36 -37.30 -27.38
C ASP A 131 -21.57 -35.96 -27.45
N THR A 132 -22.31 -34.86 -27.62
CA THR A 132 -21.81 -33.50 -27.53
C THR A 132 -21.93 -32.98 -26.10
N PHE A 133 -21.14 -31.96 -25.75
CA PHE A 133 -21.12 -31.42 -24.39
C PHE A 133 -21.30 -29.91 -24.39
N ASN A 134 -22.16 -29.43 -23.50
CA ASN A 134 -22.31 -28.01 -23.20
C ASN A 134 -21.64 -27.71 -21.85
N LEU A 135 -20.75 -26.72 -21.84
CA LEU A 135 -19.99 -26.36 -20.66
C LEU A 135 -20.48 -25.01 -20.13
N HIS A 136 -20.73 -24.95 -18.82
CA HIS A 136 -21.15 -23.75 -18.12
C HIS A 136 -20.29 -23.54 -16.88
N PHE A 137 -19.92 -22.31 -16.56
CA PHE A 137 -19.48 -21.99 -15.21
C PHE A 137 -20.69 -21.85 -14.29
N ILE A 138 -20.54 -22.28 -13.03
CA ILE A 138 -21.59 -22.17 -12.01
C ILE A 138 -21.03 -21.49 -10.76
N TYR A 139 -21.81 -20.59 -10.16
CA TYR A 139 -21.49 -19.93 -8.89
C TYR A 139 -22.74 -19.24 -8.30
N LYS A 140 -22.61 -18.73 -7.09
CA LYS A 140 -23.57 -17.85 -6.40
C LYS A 140 -22.85 -16.62 -5.89
N ILE A 141 -23.57 -15.53 -5.67
CA ILE A 141 -23.00 -14.32 -5.04
C ILE A 141 -23.01 -14.48 -3.51
N SER A 142 -24.11 -14.97 -2.95
CA SER A 142 -24.29 -15.21 -1.52
C SER A 142 -24.72 -16.66 -1.23
N SER A 143 -24.55 -17.12 0.00
CA SER A 143 -25.00 -18.46 0.43
C SER A 143 -26.50 -18.68 0.23
N GLU A 144 -27.30 -17.64 0.49
CA GLU A 144 -28.76 -17.62 0.31
C GLU A 144 -29.20 -17.23 -1.11
N GLY A 145 -28.25 -16.89 -1.99
CA GLY A 145 -28.52 -16.38 -3.32
C GLY A 145 -28.92 -17.46 -4.32
N GLU A 146 -29.50 -17.01 -5.42
CA GLU A 146 -29.76 -17.85 -6.59
C GLU A 146 -28.44 -18.23 -7.28
N TRP A 147 -28.50 -19.33 -8.03
CA TRP A 147 -27.37 -19.76 -8.82
C TRP A 147 -27.28 -19.01 -10.14
N ILE A 148 -26.06 -18.62 -10.49
CA ILE A 148 -25.72 -17.97 -11.75
C ILE A 148 -24.97 -18.98 -12.62
N THR A 149 -25.35 -19.04 -13.90
CA THR A 149 -24.70 -19.90 -14.89
C THR A 149 -24.17 -19.05 -16.04
N GLU A 150 -22.91 -19.24 -16.40
CA GLU A 150 -22.26 -18.57 -17.54
C GLU A 150 -21.91 -19.61 -18.60
N TYR A 151 -22.39 -19.46 -19.83
CA TYR A 151 -22.06 -20.38 -20.91
C TYR A 151 -20.58 -20.29 -21.30
N TYR A 152 -19.82 -21.38 -21.14
CA TYR A 152 -18.38 -21.43 -21.41
C TYR A 152 -18.06 -21.83 -22.85
N GLY A 153 -18.83 -22.77 -23.40
CA GLY A 153 -18.65 -23.22 -24.78
C GLY A 153 -19.27 -24.57 -25.07
N HIS A 154 -19.07 -25.00 -26.31
CA HIS A 154 -19.57 -26.27 -26.84
C HIS A 154 -18.41 -27.19 -27.22
N TRP A 155 -18.56 -28.49 -26.99
CA TRP A 155 -17.66 -29.51 -27.49
C TRP A 155 -18.38 -30.50 -28.38
N ASP A 156 -17.82 -30.70 -29.57
CA ASP A 156 -18.22 -31.75 -30.51
C ASP A 156 -16.97 -32.50 -31.03
N ARG A 157 -17.16 -33.70 -31.58
CA ARG A 157 -16.11 -34.52 -32.19
C ARG A 157 -15.48 -33.83 -33.40
N THR A 158 -16.27 -33.11 -34.20
CA THR A 158 -15.79 -32.49 -35.46
C THR A 158 -14.98 -31.23 -35.20
N ASN A 159 -15.57 -30.28 -34.48
CA ASN A 159 -15.00 -28.94 -34.26
C ASN A 159 -14.20 -28.82 -32.96
N ARG A 160 -14.05 -29.91 -32.20
CA ARG A 160 -13.38 -29.94 -30.88
C ARG A 160 -14.03 -28.92 -29.93
N PHE A 161 -13.28 -28.37 -28.99
CA PHE A 161 -13.81 -27.39 -28.04
C PHE A 161 -13.86 -26.00 -28.68
N ARG A 162 -15.05 -25.43 -28.78
CA ARG A 162 -15.25 -24.03 -29.20
C ARG A 162 -15.60 -23.19 -27.97
N LYS A 163 -14.62 -22.39 -27.54
CA LYS A 163 -14.78 -21.40 -26.46
C LYS A 163 -15.56 -20.18 -26.96
N VAL A 164 -16.33 -19.55 -26.08
CA VAL A 164 -16.98 -18.27 -26.36
C VAL A 164 -15.95 -17.13 -26.31
N ASP A 165 -15.97 -16.24 -27.30
CA ASP A 165 -14.95 -15.19 -27.48
C ASP A 165 -14.93 -14.16 -26.33
N ASN A 166 -16.08 -13.86 -25.70
CA ASN A 166 -16.18 -12.91 -24.58
C ASN A 166 -15.58 -13.42 -23.25
N LEU A 167 -14.97 -14.61 -23.22
CA LEU A 167 -14.38 -15.23 -22.03
C LEU A 167 -12.84 -15.15 -22.01
N THR A 168 -12.25 -14.19 -22.73
CA THR A 168 -10.82 -13.87 -22.67
C THR A 168 -10.44 -13.16 -21.37
N ASP A 169 -11.35 -12.36 -20.81
CA ASP A 169 -11.11 -11.61 -19.59
C ASP A 169 -11.02 -12.53 -18.38
N SER A 170 -10.32 -12.10 -17.33
CA SER A 170 -10.23 -12.88 -16.08
C SER A 170 -11.58 -13.04 -15.40
N THR A 171 -11.78 -14.15 -14.67
CA THR A 171 -13.01 -14.43 -13.91
C THR A 171 -13.42 -13.27 -12.99
N ALA A 172 -12.45 -12.62 -12.33
CA ALA A 172 -12.67 -11.45 -11.49
C ALA A 172 -13.24 -10.21 -12.21
N LEU A 173 -12.94 -10.03 -13.50
CA LEU A 173 -13.45 -8.90 -14.30
C LEU A 173 -14.83 -9.19 -14.90
N ARG A 174 -15.14 -10.46 -15.17
CA ARG A 174 -16.44 -10.84 -15.72
C ARG A 174 -17.54 -10.82 -14.66
N ARG A 175 -17.17 -11.07 -13.40
CA ARG A 175 -18.09 -11.18 -12.25
C ARG A 175 -18.00 -9.98 -11.32
N LEU A 176 -17.95 -8.78 -11.91
CA LEU A 176 -17.88 -7.52 -11.16
C LEU A 176 -19.20 -7.16 -10.51
N ASP A 177 -20.32 -7.49 -11.16
CA ASP A 177 -21.66 -7.19 -10.66
C ASP A 177 -22.04 -8.17 -9.54
N LEU A 178 -22.26 -7.63 -8.34
CA LEU A 178 -22.65 -8.38 -7.15
C LEU A 178 -24.15 -8.27 -6.85
N ASP A 179 -24.98 -7.81 -7.80
CA ASP A 179 -26.44 -7.79 -7.72
C ASP A 179 -26.97 -7.22 -6.39
N ARG A 180 -26.43 -6.07 -5.98
CA ARG A 180 -26.77 -5.39 -4.72
C ARG A 180 -26.57 -6.23 -3.46
N HIS A 181 -25.68 -7.22 -3.51
CA HIS A 181 -25.29 -7.94 -2.31
C HIS A 181 -24.69 -7.00 -1.28
N GLN A 182 -25.16 -7.08 -0.04
CA GLN A 182 -24.73 -6.19 1.04
C GLN A 182 -23.34 -6.57 1.54
N ILE A 183 -22.36 -5.71 1.27
CA ILE A 183 -21.01 -5.80 1.81
C ILE A 183 -20.88 -4.91 3.05
N LYS A 184 -20.43 -5.50 4.15
CA LYS A 184 -20.15 -4.85 5.42
C LYS A 184 -18.70 -4.36 5.45
N VAL A 185 -18.55 -3.06 5.68
CA VAL A 185 -17.26 -2.39 5.78
C VAL A 185 -17.07 -1.84 7.18
N CYS A 186 -15.94 -2.16 7.79
CA CYS A 186 -15.56 -1.63 9.09
C CYS A 186 -14.58 -0.46 8.96
N TYR A 187 -14.95 0.69 9.51
CA TYR A 187 -14.12 1.88 9.61
C TYR A 187 -13.70 2.14 11.07
N VAL A 188 -12.54 2.75 11.27
CA VAL A 188 -12.07 3.11 12.62
C VAL A 188 -12.24 4.60 12.85
N LEU A 189 -13.07 4.98 13.81
CA LEU A 189 -13.26 6.38 14.17
C LEU A 189 -12.79 6.60 15.60
N THR A 190 -11.85 7.54 15.77
CA THR A 190 -11.36 7.94 17.09
C THR A 190 -12.23 9.03 17.70
N ASP A 191 -12.85 9.86 16.86
CA ASP A 191 -13.80 10.89 17.26
C ASP A 191 -15.21 10.56 16.76
N ASN A 192 -16.20 10.72 17.63
CA ASN A 192 -17.59 10.37 17.31
C ASN A 192 -18.26 11.38 16.35
N ASP A 193 -17.78 12.63 16.33
CA ASP A 193 -18.27 13.66 15.42
C ASP A 193 -17.80 13.44 13.97
N SER A 194 -16.69 12.70 13.78
CA SER A 194 -16.18 12.33 12.45
C SER A 194 -17.22 11.64 11.58
N ILE A 195 -18.21 10.95 12.16
CA ILE A 195 -19.30 10.27 11.43
C ILE A 195 -20.08 11.25 10.53
N ASN A 196 -20.32 12.47 11.02
CA ASN A 196 -21.07 13.48 10.28
C ASN A 196 -20.21 14.20 9.22
N HIS A 197 -18.89 14.10 9.37
CA HIS A 197 -17.90 14.88 8.65
C HIS A 197 -16.95 14.01 7.79
N LEU A 198 -17.48 12.91 7.23
CA LEU A 198 -16.70 11.96 6.44
C LEU A 198 -16.33 12.45 5.03
N THR A 199 -17.02 13.48 4.52
CA THR A 199 -16.90 13.94 3.11
C THR A 199 -16.89 15.47 2.92
N ASP A 200 -17.08 16.25 3.98
CA ASP A 200 -17.37 17.68 3.90
C ASP A 200 -16.16 18.59 4.21
N GLU A 201 -14.95 18.02 4.22
CA GLU A 201 -13.68 18.69 4.51
C GLU A 201 -13.59 19.32 5.92
N VAL A 202 -14.53 19.00 6.82
CA VAL A 202 -14.53 19.50 8.20
C VAL A 202 -13.65 18.60 9.05
N ASN A 203 -12.77 19.22 9.84
CA ASN A 203 -11.85 18.52 10.74
C ASN A 203 -11.00 17.43 10.06
N ASP A 204 -10.54 17.65 8.82
CA ASP A 204 -9.77 16.67 8.02
C ASP A 204 -8.53 16.06 8.68
N HIS A 205 -7.97 16.74 9.67
CA HIS A 205 -6.87 16.23 10.50
C HIS A 205 -7.24 15.13 11.49
N ILE A 206 -8.54 14.90 11.75
CA ILE A 206 -9.06 13.88 12.64
C ILE A 206 -9.62 12.77 11.76
N ASP A 207 -9.26 11.53 12.07
CA ASP A 207 -9.65 10.34 11.31
C ASP A 207 -9.40 10.50 9.79
N THR A 208 -8.32 11.21 9.43
CA THR A 208 -7.93 11.55 8.05
C THR A 208 -7.94 10.32 7.14
N ILE A 209 -7.43 9.22 7.70
CA ILE A 209 -7.39 7.88 7.14
C ILE A 209 -8.78 7.43 6.65
N THR A 210 -9.78 7.51 7.53
CA THR A 210 -11.16 7.13 7.26
C THR A 210 -11.81 8.07 6.29
N LYS A 211 -11.55 9.37 6.40
CA LYS A 211 -12.09 10.38 5.48
C LYS A 211 -11.58 10.20 4.04
N VAL A 212 -10.37 9.69 3.83
CA VAL A 212 -9.89 9.29 2.49
C VAL A 212 -10.48 7.98 2.01
N ASN A 213 -10.53 6.98 2.88
CA ASN A 213 -10.91 5.63 2.47
C ASN A 213 -12.42 5.49 2.28
N PHE A 214 -13.22 6.26 3.03
CA PHE A 214 -14.68 6.23 2.93
C PHE A 214 -15.20 6.48 1.50
N PRO A 215 -14.85 7.59 0.82
CA PRO A 215 -15.26 7.80 -0.57
C PRO A 215 -14.62 6.76 -1.52
N THR A 216 -13.36 6.38 -1.30
CA THR A 216 -12.67 5.39 -2.15
C THR A 216 -13.36 4.03 -2.13
N THR A 217 -13.69 3.51 -0.95
CA THR A 217 -14.39 2.24 -0.78
C THR A 217 -15.83 2.33 -1.27
N ASN A 218 -16.48 3.49 -1.11
CA ASN A 218 -17.81 3.71 -1.68
C ASN A 218 -17.80 3.61 -3.22
N HIS A 219 -16.83 4.23 -3.89
CA HIS A 219 -16.66 4.10 -5.33
C HIS A 219 -16.35 2.66 -5.77
N LEU A 220 -15.56 1.93 -4.98
CA LEU A 220 -15.31 0.52 -5.21
C LEU A 220 -16.62 -0.30 -5.15
N LEU A 221 -17.45 -0.07 -4.14
CA LEU A 221 -18.74 -0.76 -4.00
C LEU A 221 -19.74 -0.36 -5.09
N ASP A 222 -19.74 0.91 -5.51
CA ASP A 222 -20.55 1.37 -6.65
C ASP A 222 -20.14 0.67 -7.95
N PHE A 223 -18.84 0.48 -8.17
CA PHE A 223 -18.31 -0.26 -9.33
C PHE A 223 -18.69 -1.74 -9.31
N LEU A 224 -18.82 -2.32 -8.11
CA LEU A 224 -19.26 -3.70 -7.90
C LEU A 224 -20.79 -3.87 -7.91
N ASN A 225 -21.55 -2.78 -8.07
CA ASN A 225 -23.00 -2.77 -7.90
C ASN A 225 -23.43 -3.45 -6.59
N ALA A 226 -22.72 -3.19 -5.50
CA ALA A 226 -22.94 -3.80 -4.19
C ALA A 226 -23.61 -2.84 -3.20
N ASP A 227 -24.50 -3.36 -2.36
CA ASP A 227 -25.06 -2.57 -1.26
C ASP A 227 -24.03 -2.44 -0.13
N ARG A 228 -24.10 -1.33 0.60
CA ARG A 228 -23.10 -0.97 1.60
C ARG A 228 -23.69 -0.98 3.00
N LYS A 229 -23.00 -1.62 3.95
CA LYS A 229 -23.32 -1.54 5.39
C LYS A 229 -22.09 -1.12 6.18
N TYR A 230 -22.20 -0.01 6.89
CA TYR A 230 -21.09 0.54 7.65
C TYR A 230 -21.10 0.06 9.09
N VAL A 231 -19.94 -0.36 9.57
CA VAL A 231 -19.67 -0.71 10.97
C VAL A 231 -18.53 0.18 11.45
N PHE A 232 -18.71 0.88 12.57
CA PHE A 232 -17.68 1.76 13.11
C PHE A 232 -17.07 1.14 14.36
N ALA A 233 -15.75 1.08 14.42
CA ALA A 233 -14.99 0.61 15.57
C ALA A 233 -14.17 1.77 16.16
N ASN A 234 -13.99 1.78 17.48
CA ASN A 234 -13.23 2.83 18.16
C ASN A 234 -11.72 2.55 18.17
N THR A 235 -11.31 1.33 17.80
CA THR A 235 -9.91 0.90 17.81
C THR A 235 -9.60 0.01 16.60
N TRP A 236 -8.34 0.08 16.16
CA TRP A 236 -7.77 -0.76 15.09
C TRP A 236 -7.81 -2.25 15.40
N GLY A 237 -7.52 -2.59 16.65
CA GLY A 237 -7.59 -3.94 17.17
C GLY A 237 -6.29 -4.36 17.84
N TYR A 238 -6.43 -4.78 19.09
CA TYR A 238 -5.38 -5.25 19.97
C TYR A 238 -5.74 -6.63 20.46
N LEU A 239 -4.72 -7.48 20.61
CA LEU A 239 -4.89 -8.78 21.20
C LEU A 239 -4.97 -8.63 22.72
N VAL A 240 -6.18 -8.78 23.27
CA VAL A 240 -6.43 -8.71 24.72
C VAL A 240 -7.03 -10.04 25.15
N ASN A 241 -6.40 -10.69 26.13
CA ASN A 241 -6.85 -11.98 26.67
C ASN A 241 -7.05 -13.06 25.59
N GLY A 242 -6.20 -13.09 24.56
CA GLY A 242 -6.27 -14.07 23.47
C GLY A 242 -7.33 -13.80 22.39
N THR A 243 -8.10 -12.72 22.52
CA THR A 243 -9.10 -12.30 21.52
C THR A 243 -8.76 -10.94 20.92
N TRP A 244 -9.01 -10.78 19.62
CA TRP A 244 -8.82 -9.51 18.93
C TRP A 244 -10.04 -8.61 19.16
N ASN A 245 -9.80 -7.38 19.63
CA ASN A 245 -10.82 -6.35 19.71
C ASN A 245 -10.79 -5.43 18.47
N GLY A 246 -11.63 -4.39 18.46
CA GLY A 246 -11.65 -3.39 17.39
C GLY A 246 -11.98 -3.95 16.01
N MET A 247 -11.57 -3.23 14.97
CA MET A 247 -11.75 -3.63 13.57
C MET A 247 -11.14 -4.99 13.25
N THR A 248 -9.93 -5.28 13.75
CA THR A 248 -9.29 -6.58 13.56
C THR A 248 -10.14 -7.72 14.15
N GLY A 249 -10.78 -7.47 15.30
CA GLY A 249 -11.76 -8.41 15.89
C GLY A 249 -12.94 -8.70 14.98
N TYR A 250 -13.54 -7.67 14.37
CA TYR A 250 -14.64 -7.81 13.41
C TYR A 250 -14.24 -8.66 12.20
N LEU A 251 -13.03 -8.46 11.66
CA LEU A 251 -12.49 -9.24 10.55
C LEU A 251 -12.23 -10.70 10.91
N VAL A 252 -11.64 -10.95 12.09
CA VAL A 252 -11.32 -12.31 12.55
C VAL A 252 -12.58 -13.12 12.86
N ARG A 253 -13.62 -12.47 13.40
CA ARG A 253 -14.94 -13.08 13.64
C ARG A 253 -15.82 -13.15 12.40
N GLU A 254 -15.33 -12.69 11.26
CA GLU A 254 -16.03 -12.74 9.97
C GLU A 254 -17.35 -11.96 9.96
N GLU A 255 -17.47 -10.95 10.83
CA GLU A 255 -18.65 -10.08 10.95
C GLU A 255 -18.69 -9.00 9.86
N VAL A 256 -17.54 -8.70 9.26
CA VAL A 256 -17.34 -7.73 8.17
C VAL A 256 -16.42 -8.32 7.10
N GLU A 257 -16.67 -8.00 5.83
CA GLU A 257 -15.82 -8.45 4.72
C GLU A 257 -14.55 -7.59 4.58
N ILE A 258 -14.71 -6.27 4.73
CA ILE A 258 -13.66 -5.27 4.51
C ILE A 258 -13.38 -4.52 5.81
N GLY A 259 -12.11 -4.39 6.16
CA GLY A 259 -11.64 -3.52 7.23
C GLY A 259 -10.75 -2.42 6.67
N GLU A 260 -10.95 -1.22 7.19
CA GLU A 260 -10.19 -0.05 6.85
C GLU A 260 -8.79 -0.05 7.48
N TYR A 261 -7.88 -0.85 6.92
CA TYR A 261 -6.44 -0.63 7.03
C TYR A 261 -6.03 0.02 5.69
N ILE A 262 -5.40 1.20 5.72
CA ILE A 262 -5.19 2.19 4.61
C ILE A 262 -4.27 1.60 3.50
N ALA A 263 -3.50 2.29 2.64
CA ALA A 263 -3.82 2.79 1.31
C ALA A 263 -2.82 2.25 0.25
N SER A 264 -3.26 2.00 -0.98
CA SER A 264 -2.37 2.02 -2.17
C SER A 264 -2.00 3.48 -2.51
N PRO A 265 -0.92 3.78 -3.25
CA PRO A 265 0.49 3.43 -3.09
C PRO A 265 1.27 4.67 -2.56
N THR A 266 0.64 5.52 -1.74
CA THR A 266 1.32 6.71 -1.20
C THR A 266 2.06 6.36 0.08
N PRO A 267 3.40 6.48 0.08
CA PRO A 267 4.18 6.09 1.23
C PRO A 267 3.87 7.01 2.41
N THR A 268 3.32 6.44 3.48
CA THR A 268 3.08 7.14 4.75
C THR A 268 4.42 7.28 5.47
N ARG A 269 5.01 8.48 5.38
CA ARG A 269 6.29 8.81 6.01
C ARG A 269 6.08 9.84 7.08
N SER A 270 6.63 9.60 8.27
CA SER A 270 6.77 10.66 9.26
C SER A 270 8.01 11.48 8.92
N LYS A 271 7.81 12.79 8.73
CA LYS A 271 8.86 13.74 8.35
C LYS A 271 8.80 14.94 9.28
N PHE A 272 9.97 15.42 9.69
CA PHE A 272 10.10 16.75 10.27
C PHE A 272 10.18 17.78 9.16
N VAL A 273 9.33 18.80 9.24
CA VAL A 273 9.36 19.96 8.36
C VAL A 273 9.84 21.15 9.16
N PHE A 274 10.92 21.79 8.72
CA PHE A 274 11.46 22.98 9.38
C PHE A 274 11.86 24.02 8.35
N GLN A 275 11.92 25.27 8.79
CA GLN A 275 12.49 26.35 8.00
C GLN A 275 14.00 26.39 8.22
N GLN A 276 14.77 26.44 7.14
CA GLN A 276 16.21 26.58 7.23
C GLN A 276 16.55 27.94 7.89
N PRO A 277 17.34 27.98 8.98
CA PRO A 277 17.78 29.24 9.57
C PRO A 277 18.66 30.01 8.57
N LYS A 278 18.67 31.35 8.67
CA LYS A 278 19.59 32.15 7.87
C LYS A 278 21.02 31.86 8.32
N LEU A 279 21.93 31.70 7.36
CA LEU A 279 23.33 31.38 7.59
C LEU A 279 24.05 32.38 8.53
N SER A 280 23.57 33.63 8.56
CA SER A 280 24.08 34.70 9.42
C SER A 280 23.76 34.54 10.91
N TYR A 281 22.74 33.76 11.27
CA TYR A 281 22.43 33.47 12.68
C TYR A 281 23.40 32.47 13.30
N GLU A 282 23.93 31.54 12.51
CA GLU A 282 24.84 30.50 13.00
C GLU A 282 26.30 30.92 12.89
N ASN A 283 26.66 31.67 11.85
CA ASN A 283 28.04 32.02 11.57
C ASN A 283 28.19 33.49 11.21
N ASN A 284 29.30 34.09 11.65
CA ASN A 284 29.69 35.42 11.21
C ASN A 284 30.01 35.37 9.71
N LEU A 285 29.17 36.02 8.90
CA LEU A 285 29.30 36.09 7.44
C LEU A 285 30.70 36.54 6.97
N PHE A 286 31.35 37.44 7.72
CA PHE A 286 32.67 37.99 7.37
C PHE A 286 33.83 37.01 7.61
N LEU A 287 33.65 36.05 8.52
CA LEU A 287 34.65 35.01 8.77
C LEU A 287 34.35 33.73 7.99
N LEU A 288 33.13 33.59 7.46
CA LEU A 288 32.67 32.40 6.75
C LEU A 288 33.38 32.17 5.41
N SER A 289 33.78 33.24 4.71
CA SER A 289 34.40 33.14 3.38
C SER A 289 35.75 32.41 3.37
N PHE A 290 36.46 32.37 4.50
CA PHE A 290 37.78 31.76 4.60
C PHE A 290 37.88 30.84 5.81
N ARG A 291 38.41 29.63 5.61
CA ARG A 291 38.74 28.72 6.71
C ARG A 291 39.75 29.37 7.64
N TRP A 292 39.66 29.07 8.94
CA TRP A 292 40.59 29.51 10.00
C TRP A 292 42.06 29.34 9.60
N THR A 293 42.39 28.28 8.85
CA THR A 293 43.74 28.04 8.31
C THR A 293 44.23 29.13 7.36
N VAL A 294 43.34 29.71 6.54
CA VAL A 294 43.67 30.82 5.65
C VAL A 294 43.95 32.07 6.48
N TRP A 295 43.12 32.36 7.48
CA TRP A 295 43.36 33.46 8.42
C TRP A 295 44.70 33.31 9.15
N TYR A 296 45.00 32.11 9.68
CA TYR A 296 46.30 31.80 10.29
C TYR A 296 47.45 31.89 9.29
N SER A 297 47.25 31.58 8.01
CA SER A 297 48.29 31.74 6.99
C SER A 297 48.53 33.21 6.63
N THR A 298 47.49 34.06 6.56
CA THR A 298 47.65 35.51 6.39
C THR A 298 48.29 36.18 7.59
N VAL A 299 47.95 35.73 8.81
CA VAL A 299 48.65 36.17 10.03
C VAL A 299 50.06 35.61 10.03
N GLY A 300 50.28 34.35 9.71
CA GLY A 300 51.59 33.69 9.65
C GLY A 300 52.54 34.30 8.62
N LEU A 301 52.01 34.76 7.48
CA LEU A 301 52.77 35.56 6.51
C LEU A 301 53.17 36.94 7.07
N LYS A 302 52.35 37.54 7.93
CA LYS A 302 52.75 38.71 8.75
C LYS A 302 53.67 38.34 9.92
N GLN A 303 53.56 37.11 10.44
CA GLN A 303 54.20 36.60 11.65
C GLN A 303 55.42 35.72 11.36
N ASN A 304 56.04 35.83 10.18
CA ASN A 304 57.46 35.54 10.04
C ASN A 304 58.34 36.59 10.77
N ASN A 305 57.73 37.43 11.61
CA ASN A 305 58.39 38.36 12.51
C ASN A 305 57.94 38.32 13.99
N ALA A 306 57.24 37.29 14.50
CA ALA A 306 57.27 36.90 15.95
C ALA A 306 56.23 35.85 16.36
N GLY A 307 56.63 34.62 16.70
CA GLY A 307 56.10 33.86 17.85
C GLY A 307 54.58 33.56 17.99
N VAL A 308 54.20 32.34 17.62
CA VAL A 308 53.36 31.31 18.31
C VAL A 308 52.27 31.75 19.32
N LEU A 309 51.02 31.28 19.13
CA LEU A 309 50.01 31.07 20.20
C LEU A 309 49.04 29.91 19.88
N ARG A 310 48.73 29.08 20.89
CA ARG A 310 47.91 27.85 20.85
C ARG A 310 46.43 28.12 21.19
N ALA A 311 45.51 27.28 20.67
CA ALA A 311 44.05 27.37 20.85
C ALA A 311 43.54 26.82 22.21
N ASN A 312 42.39 27.36 22.68
CA ASN A 312 41.80 27.14 24.00
C ASN A 312 40.56 26.20 23.96
N VAL A 313 40.33 25.46 25.05
CA VAL A 313 39.36 24.33 25.17
C VAL A 313 37.90 24.78 25.31
N THR A 314 37.66 26.07 25.54
CA THR A 314 36.33 26.68 25.68
C THR A 314 35.48 26.64 24.40
N ASP A 315 36.11 26.59 23.23
CA ASP A 315 35.41 26.61 21.94
C ASP A 315 34.75 25.25 21.59
N ILE A 316 35.22 24.15 22.20
CA ILE A 316 34.66 22.80 21.99
C ILE A 316 33.37 22.61 22.81
N ILE A 317 33.26 23.22 23.99
CA ILE A 317 32.08 23.11 24.87
C ILE A 317 30.90 23.92 24.31
N ILE A 318 31.17 25.06 23.67
CA ILE A 318 30.14 25.89 23.01
C ILE A 318 29.57 25.18 21.77
N LEU A 319 30.40 24.43 21.04
CA LEU A 319 29.98 23.67 19.84
C LEU A 319 29.12 22.44 20.17
N ILE A 320 29.30 21.85 21.36
CA ILE A 320 28.49 20.71 21.86
C ILE A 320 27.14 21.19 22.40
N PHE A 321 27.08 22.35 23.06
CA PHE A 321 25.82 22.94 23.54
C PHE A 321 24.95 23.49 22.40
N GLY A 322 25.54 23.89 21.26
CA GLY A 322 24.81 24.34 20.07
C GLY A 322 24.05 23.23 19.34
N ALA A 323 24.42 21.95 19.52
CA ALA A 323 23.80 20.81 18.82
C ALA A 323 22.62 20.17 19.60
N ALA A 324 22.37 20.56 20.86
CA ALA A 324 21.43 19.86 21.75
C ALA A 324 20.03 20.50 21.89
N CYS A 325 19.76 21.62 21.21
CA CYS A 325 18.45 22.30 21.28
C CYS A 325 17.68 22.21 19.96
N GLN A 326 17.23 21.00 19.61
CA GLN A 326 16.15 20.81 18.64
C GLN A 326 15.06 19.96 19.28
N GLN A 327 14.13 20.61 19.98
CA GLN A 327 12.86 20.00 20.36
C GLN A 327 11.83 20.38 19.30
N GLY A 328 11.59 19.46 18.36
CA GLY A 328 10.44 19.51 17.48
C GLY A 328 9.22 18.93 18.19
N SER A 329 8.07 19.58 18.05
CA SER A 329 6.77 19.02 18.39
C SER A 329 6.18 18.31 17.16
N PRO A 330 5.42 17.21 17.35
CA PRO A 330 4.72 16.56 16.26
C PRO A 330 3.52 17.44 15.87
N VAL A 331 3.54 17.97 14.65
CA VAL A 331 2.37 18.64 14.06
C VAL A 331 2.02 17.93 12.76
N GLU A 332 0.82 17.33 12.73
CA GLU A 332 0.32 16.54 11.61
C GLU A 332 -0.36 17.39 10.53
N LEU A 333 -0.13 16.95 9.28
CA LEU A 333 -0.88 17.03 8.03
C LEU A 333 -1.59 18.32 7.55
N LYS A 334 -2.08 19.21 8.42
CA LYS A 334 -2.56 20.56 8.04
C LYS A 334 -1.42 21.52 7.67
N GLY A 335 -0.17 21.14 7.98
CA GLY A 335 1.00 21.99 7.78
C GLY A 335 1.13 22.50 6.35
N TYR A 336 1.00 21.63 5.33
CA TYR A 336 1.19 22.06 3.95
C TYR A 336 0.05 22.89 3.36
N LYS A 337 -1.22 22.62 3.74
CA LYS A 337 -2.38 23.45 3.39
C LYS A 337 -2.28 24.85 3.97
N PHE A 338 -1.87 24.93 5.24
CA PHE A 338 -1.60 26.20 5.89
C PHE A 338 -0.42 26.93 5.24
N VAL A 339 0.72 26.26 5.04
CA VAL A 339 1.91 26.82 4.40
C VAL A 339 1.60 27.32 3.00
N GLY A 340 0.86 26.55 2.20
CA GLY A 340 0.49 26.93 0.84
C GLY A 340 -0.32 28.23 0.80
N LYS A 341 -1.23 28.41 1.76
CA LYS A 341 -2.15 29.56 1.85
C LYS A 341 -1.54 30.81 2.48
N PHE A 342 -0.68 30.66 3.49
CA PHE A 342 -0.20 31.79 4.31
C PHE A 342 1.27 32.14 4.13
N PHE A 343 2.12 31.24 3.62
CA PHE A 343 3.55 31.52 3.49
C PHE A 343 3.84 32.24 2.18
N GLU A 344 4.82 33.14 2.21
CA GLU A 344 5.37 33.76 1.01
C GLU A 344 6.25 32.76 0.23
N GLU A 345 6.45 32.99 -1.08
CA GLU A 345 7.24 32.08 -1.93
C GLU A 345 8.64 31.83 -1.36
N GLY A 346 9.35 32.89 -0.90
CA GLY A 346 10.67 32.74 -0.29
C GLY A 346 10.68 31.84 0.96
N GLN A 347 9.61 31.87 1.76
CA GLN A 347 9.47 31.02 2.95
C GLN A 347 9.18 29.57 2.56
N LYS A 348 8.37 29.33 1.53
CA LYS A 348 8.10 27.98 0.99
C LYS A 348 9.38 27.33 0.47
N CYS A 349 10.24 28.09 -0.22
CA CYS A 349 11.52 27.60 -0.74
C CYS A 349 12.52 27.26 0.39
N GLY A 350 12.42 27.93 1.55
CA GLY A 350 13.24 27.68 2.74
C GLY A 350 12.86 26.44 3.56
N LEU A 351 11.76 25.75 3.22
CA LEU A 351 11.35 24.54 3.94
C LEU A 351 12.26 23.35 3.62
N LYS A 352 12.65 22.62 4.65
CA LYS A 352 13.43 21.38 4.57
C LYS A 352 12.66 20.26 5.25
N GLU A 353 12.76 19.07 4.67
CA GLU A 353 12.17 17.85 5.21
C GLU A 353 13.28 16.90 5.63
N ILE A 354 13.24 16.40 6.87
CA ILE A 354 14.07 15.27 7.31
C ILE A 354 13.13 14.10 7.62
N GLN A 355 13.38 12.96 6.99
CA GLN A 355 12.60 11.75 7.25
C GLN A 355 12.98 11.15 8.60
N TYR A 356 12.00 10.93 9.47
CA TYR A 356 12.20 10.40 10.82
C TYR A 356 11.90 8.90 10.90
N LEU A 357 10.70 8.50 10.44
CA LEU A 357 10.25 7.11 10.50
C LEU A 357 9.64 6.69 9.16
N GLN A 358 10.06 5.52 8.69
CA GLN A 358 9.39 4.83 7.60
C GLN A 358 8.40 3.83 8.21
N VAL A 359 7.11 4.17 8.16
CA VAL A 359 6.05 3.24 8.53
C VAL A 359 5.78 2.34 7.32
N ILE A 360 5.43 1.07 7.56
CA ILE A 360 5.03 0.15 6.50
C ILE A 360 3.81 0.74 5.79
N ASP A 361 3.85 0.74 4.46
CA ASP A 361 2.73 1.22 3.65
C ASP A 361 1.48 0.40 4.01
N PRO A 362 0.38 1.05 4.41
CA PRO A 362 -0.79 0.33 4.86
C PRO A 362 -1.48 -0.38 3.68
N TRP A 363 -2.13 -1.52 3.92
CA TRP A 363 -2.87 -2.31 2.92
C TRP A 363 -4.35 -2.49 3.27
N LEU A 364 -5.22 -2.61 2.26
CA LEU A 364 -6.63 -2.96 2.45
C LEU A 364 -6.74 -4.29 3.20
N ALA A 365 -7.30 -4.25 4.41
CA ALA A 365 -7.54 -5.45 5.19
C ALA A 365 -8.85 -6.09 4.75
N VAL A 366 -8.78 -7.36 4.37
CA VAL A 366 -9.95 -8.12 3.94
C VAL A 366 -9.98 -9.43 4.70
N ARG A 367 -11.16 -9.96 4.97
CA ARG A 367 -11.33 -11.29 5.57
C ARG A 367 -10.51 -12.33 4.78
N LYS A 368 -9.75 -13.19 5.50
CA LYS A 368 -8.76 -14.12 4.90
C LYS A 368 -9.31 -14.96 3.74
N ASN A 369 -10.53 -15.48 3.89
CA ASN A 369 -11.17 -16.40 2.93
C ASN A 369 -12.34 -15.73 2.17
N THR A 370 -12.27 -14.42 1.93
CA THR A 370 -13.33 -13.74 1.17
C THR A 370 -13.33 -14.16 -0.31
N PRO A 371 -14.49 -14.29 -0.96
CA PRO A 371 -14.57 -14.42 -2.41
C PRO A 371 -14.08 -13.19 -3.16
N TYR A 372 -14.19 -12.01 -2.57
CA TYR A 372 -14.07 -10.78 -3.34
C TYR A 372 -12.62 -10.27 -3.46
N LYS A 373 -11.64 -11.02 -2.92
CA LYS A 373 -10.24 -10.58 -2.79
C LYS A 373 -9.58 -10.24 -4.12
N GLU A 374 -9.69 -11.12 -5.11
CA GLU A 374 -9.11 -10.93 -6.45
C GLU A 374 -9.73 -9.71 -7.14
N ILE A 375 -11.05 -9.57 -7.02
CA ILE A 375 -11.82 -8.49 -7.63
C ILE A 375 -11.39 -7.13 -7.04
N MET A 376 -11.38 -7.02 -5.71
CA MET A 376 -10.97 -5.80 -5.01
C MET A 376 -9.52 -5.42 -5.32
N LYS A 377 -8.62 -6.40 -5.38
CA LYS A 377 -7.20 -6.17 -5.70
C LYS A 377 -7.02 -5.56 -7.09
N ARG A 378 -7.72 -6.07 -8.11
CA ARG A 378 -7.63 -5.55 -9.49
C ARG A 378 -8.21 -4.14 -9.60
N ILE A 379 -9.33 -3.86 -8.94
CA ILE A 379 -9.96 -2.53 -9.03
C ILE A 379 -9.08 -1.47 -8.36
N GLN A 380 -8.35 -1.83 -7.28
CA GLN A 380 -7.40 -0.93 -6.62
C GLN A 380 -6.25 -0.45 -7.54
N GLU A 381 -5.99 -1.12 -8.66
CA GLU A 381 -4.95 -0.75 -9.63
C GLU A 381 -5.35 0.45 -10.52
N HIS A 382 -6.62 0.87 -10.52
CA HIS A 382 -7.16 1.85 -11.48
C HIS A 382 -6.91 3.33 -11.12
N GLY A 383 -6.05 3.61 -10.13
CA GLY A 383 -5.61 4.98 -9.81
C GLY A 383 -6.64 5.88 -9.11
N LEU A 384 -7.88 5.40 -8.87
CA LEU A 384 -8.93 6.10 -8.11
C LEU A 384 -8.43 6.56 -6.74
N GLN A 385 -7.74 5.67 -6.02
CA GLN A 385 -7.15 5.98 -4.73
C GLN A 385 -6.09 7.11 -4.84
N GLY A 386 -5.35 7.16 -5.95
CA GLY A 386 -4.39 8.23 -6.20
C GLY A 386 -5.03 9.59 -6.45
N ARG A 387 -6.29 9.65 -6.89
CA ARG A 387 -7.09 10.88 -7.02
C ARG A 387 -7.59 11.33 -5.64
N GLU A 388 -8.26 10.46 -4.90
CA GLU A 388 -8.78 10.80 -3.55
C GLU A 388 -7.66 11.23 -2.61
N ASN A 389 -6.51 10.55 -2.66
CA ASN A 389 -5.32 10.96 -1.92
C ASN A 389 -4.83 12.36 -2.28
N ARG A 390 -4.94 12.80 -3.55
CA ARG A 390 -4.51 14.17 -3.94
C ARG A 390 -5.48 15.25 -3.52
N LEU A 391 -6.75 14.90 -3.29
CA LEU A 391 -7.77 15.82 -2.81
C LEU A 391 -7.57 16.09 -1.31
N LEU A 392 -7.36 15.04 -0.50
CA LEU A 392 -7.19 15.21 0.95
C LEU A 392 -5.74 15.47 1.39
N TYR A 393 -4.74 14.79 0.78
CA TYR A 393 -3.33 15.02 1.10
C TYR A 393 -2.72 16.06 0.18
N GLU A 394 -2.42 17.22 0.75
CA GLU A 394 -1.65 18.24 0.04
C GLU A 394 -0.17 17.88 -0.01
N LYS A 395 0.37 17.90 -1.23
CA LYS A 395 1.82 17.76 -1.45
C LYS A 395 2.52 19.03 -1.00
N ARG A 396 3.79 18.88 -0.61
CA ARG A 396 4.69 20.01 -0.38
C ARG A 396 4.59 21.01 -1.55
N PRO A 397 4.36 22.31 -1.27
CA PRO A 397 4.31 23.32 -2.31
C PRO A 397 5.65 23.39 -3.05
N LYS A 398 5.59 23.37 -4.38
CA LYS A 398 6.78 23.55 -5.22
C LYS A 398 7.10 25.03 -5.28
N CYS A 399 8.35 25.37 -4.99
CA CYS A 399 8.89 26.72 -5.18
C CYS A 399 8.83 27.05 -6.69
N SER A 400 8.00 28.04 -7.08
CA SER A 400 7.83 28.42 -8.50
C SER A 400 8.82 29.53 -8.93
N GLY A 401 9.64 30.03 -8.01
CA GLY A 401 10.54 31.15 -8.24
C GLY A 401 11.86 30.75 -8.91
N ARG A 402 12.06 31.27 -10.12
CA ARG A 402 13.37 31.49 -10.76
C ARG A 402 14.07 32.75 -10.20
N GLU A 403 13.41 33.47 -9.30
CA GLU A 403 13.97 34.63 -8.62
C GLU A 403 15.11 34.17 -7.72
N SER A 404 16.30 34.70 -8.00
CA SER A 404 17.47 34.60 -7.13
C SER A 404 17.04 34.83 -5.70
N ASN A 405 17.35 33.89 -4.80
CA ASN A 405 17.16 34.01 -3.36
C ASN A 405 17.66 35.40 -2.89
N PHE A 406 16.78 36.40 -2.83
CA PHE A 406 17.14 37.72 -2.36
C PHE A 406 17.22 37.61 -0.84
N VAL A 407 18.41 37.27 -0.36
CA VAL A 407 18.69 37.24 1.06
C VAL A 407 18.86 38.68 1.51
N SER A 408 17.80 39.25 2.09
CA SER A 408 17.86 40.57 2.72
C SER A 408 18.91 40.54 3.85
N VAL A 409 19.99 41.31 3.71
CA VAL A 409 21.01 41.49 4.75
C VAL A 409 20.46 42.47 5.80
N SER A 410 20.40 42.04 7.05
CA SER A 410 19.92 42.84 8.17
C SER A 410 21.07 43.56 8.87
N MET A 411 20.79 44.65 9.59
CA MET A 411 21.79 45.37 10.38
C MET A 411 22.45 44.48 11.44
N VAL A 412 21.72 43.46 11.93
CA VAL A 412 22.22 42.44 12.86
C VAL A 412 23.37 41.63 12.23
N ASP A 413 23.34 41.42 10.92
CA ASP A 413 24.38 40.68 10.19
C ASP A 413 25.70 41.47 10.12
N CYS A 414 25.62 42.82 10.17
CA CYS A 414 26.78 43.72 10.17
C CYS A 414 27.29 44.08 11.59
N TYR A 415 26.60 43.65 12.64
CA TYR A 415 26.92 44.00 14.04
C TYR A 415 28.38 43.69 14.45
N PRO A 416 28.97 42.52 14.11
CA PRO A 416 30.36 42.23 14.48
C PRO A 416 31.37 43.21 13.87
N ALA A 417 31.13 43.69 12.64
CA ALA A 417 32.01 44.64 11.97
C ALA A 417 32.00 46.00 12.69
N PHE A 418 30.82 46.47 13.11
CA PHE A 418 30.69 47.70 13.89
C PHE A 418 31.34 47.59 15.28
N LEU A 419 31.22 46.44 15.94
CA LEU A 419 31.92 46.21 17.22
C LEU A 419 33.43 46.29 17.06
N VAL A 420 34.02 45.60 16.09
CA VAL A 420 35.48 45.63 15.86
C VAL A 420 35.95 47.05 15.58
N LEU A 421 35.21 47.83 14.78
CA LEU A 421 35.54 49.22 14.48
C LEU A 421 35.48 50.10 15.74
N SER A 422 34.45 49.94 16.56
CA SER A 422 34.28 50.70 17.81
C SER A 422 35.38 50.38 18.84
N TYR A 423 35.70 49.10 19.07
CA TYR A 423 36.76 48.70 19.99
C TYR A 423 38.15 49.12 19.49
N GLY A 424 38.41 49.01 18.18
CA GLY A 424 39.66 49.49 17.58
C GLY A 424 39.85 51.00 17.80
N ALA A 425 38.79 51.79 17.62
CA ALA A 425 38.83 53.23 17.87
C ALA A 425 39.08 53.57 19.35
N LEU A 426 38.41 52.86 20.28
CA LEU A 426 38.59 53.07 21.72
C LEU A 426 40.02 52.71 22.19
N ILE A 427 40.57 51.60 21.69
CA ILE A 427 41.95 51.18 22.01
C ILE A 427 42.96 52.19 21.46
N ALA A 428 42.79 52.65 20.22
CA ALA A 428 43.67 53.64 19.62
C ALA A 428 43.65 54.97 20.41
N LEU A 429 42.47 55.42 20.83
CA LEU A 429 42.33 56.60 21.68
C LEU A 429 43.00 56.40 23.04
N GLY A 430 42.84 55.22 23.65
CA GLY A 430 43.49 54.87 24.91
C GLY A 430 45.02 54.90 24.82
N ILE A 431 45.59 54.32 23.76
CA ILE A 431 47.04 54.35 23.50
C ILE A 431 47.52 55.79 23.31
N HIS A 432 46.79 56.60 22.52
CA HIS A 432 47.15 58.00 22.29
C HIS A 432 47.18 58.81 23.60
N ILE A 433 46.21 58.60 24.49
CA ILE A 433 46.16 59.25 25.80
C ILE A 433 47.36 58.81 26.66
N LEU A 434 47.65 57.51 26.70
CA LEU A 434 48.77 56.96 27.48
C LEU A 434 50.13 57.48 26.98
N GLU A 435 50.31 57.58 25.66
CA GLU A 435 51.51 58.15 25.04
C GLU A 435 51.68 59.62 25.45
N ASN A 436 50.60 60.41 25.36
CA ASN A 436 50.63 61.82 25.75
C ASN A 436 50.96 62.02 27.24
N ILE A 437 50.43 61.14 28.10
CA ILE A 437 50.75 61.12 29.53
C ILE A 437 52.22 60.73 29.76
N SER A 438 52.74 59.73 29.05
CA SER A 438 54.12 59.27 29.14
C SER A 438 55.12 60.36 28.71
N VAL A 439 54.84 61.03 27.58
CA VAL A 439 55.64 62.15 27.07
C VAL A 439 55.64 63.31 28.06
N ARG A 440 54.47 63.68 28.61
CA ARG A 440 54.39 64.73 29.63
C ARG A 440 55.13 64.35 30.91
N ARG A 441 55.08 63.09 31.35
CA ARG A 441 55.85 62.59 32.50
C ARG A 441 57.36 62.62 32.25
N HIS A 442 57.82 62.25 31.05
CA HIS A 442 59.23 62.35 30.67
C HIS A 442 59.71 63.81 30.62
N ALA A 443 58.92 64.72 30.06
CA ALA A 443 59.23 66.16 30.03
C ALA A 443 59.28 66.77 31.44
N LEU A 444 58.42 66.34 32.37
CA LEU A 444 58.45 66.76 33.78
C LEU A 444 59.70 66.23 34.51
N LYS A 445 60.09 64.97 34.28
CA LYS A 445 61.31 64.40 34.87
C LYS A 445 62.58 65.13 34.40
N HIS A 446 62.64 65.56 33.14
CA HIS A 446 63.79 66.30 32.59
C HIS A 446 63.85 67.78 33.04
N LYS A 447 62.79 68.33 33.63
CA LYS A 447 62.77 69.68 34.22
C LYS A 447 63.17 69.72 35.71
N ILE A 448 63.23 68.56 36.36
CA ILE A 448 63.51 68.40 37.80
C ILE A 448 64.95 67.89 38.05
N SER A 449 65.60 67.34 37.02
CA SER A 449 67.07 67.20 36.96
C SER A 449 67.68 68.42 36.31
#